data_AF-A0A116MXE0-F1
#
_entry.id   AF-A0A116MXE0-F1
#
_cell.length_a   1.000
_cell.length_b   1.000
_cell.length_c   1.000
_cell.angle_alpha   90.00
_cell.angle_beta   90.00
_cell.angle_gamma   90.00
#
_symmetry.space_group_name_H-M   'P 1'
#
loop_
_entity.id
_entity.type
_entity.pdbx_description
1 polymer ?
#
loop_
_entity_poly.entity_id
_entity_poly.type
_entity_poly.pdbx_seq_one_letter_code
_entity_poly.pdbx_strand_id
1 'polypeptide(L)'
;MGRNYDEIIEQWRLLVKKKQVDIVVLDFPLLNTRNGVENVTGKLIADLVLQVLSYVSQIEREQIQQRQREGITEAMKKGVRFGRPKLEKPSQFTSIAQAYQKGKISIREGARQLDIPKSTLHNWLKDENYCPKE
;
A
#
# COMPACT_ATOMS: atom_id res chain seq x y z
N MET A 1 6.55 3.31 -17.55
CA MET A 1 6.68 4.73 -17.19
C MET A 1 6.43 4.85 -15.70
N GLY A 2 7.15 5.73 -14.99
CA GLY A 2 7.21 5.78 -13.52
C GLY A 2 5.85 5.91 -12.83
N ARG A 3 5.75 5.40 -11.60
CA ARG A 3 4.53 5.48 -10.76
C ARG A 3 4.46 6.77 -9.93
N ASN A 4 5.54 7.53 -9.91
CA ASN A 4 5.65 8.82 -9.28
C ASN A 4 6.41 9.77 -10.21
N TYR A 5 6.34 11.06 -9.88
CA TYR A 5 6.96 12.12 -10.65
C TYR A 5 8.47 11.91 -10.87
N ASP A 6 9.21 11.62 -9.80
CA ASP A 6 10.65 11.52 -9.85
C ASP A 6 11.07 10.42 -10.84
N GLU A 7 10.38 9.28 -10.80
CA GLU A 7 10.56 8.20 -11.77
C GLU A 7 10.21 8.63 -13.20
N ILE A 8 9.16 9.43 -13.42
CA ILE A 8 8.81 9.91 -14.77
C ILE A 8 9.90 10.80 -15.34
N ILE A 9 10.42 11.76 -14.56
CA ILE A 9 11.54 12.62 -15.01
C ILE A 9 12.80 11.81 -15.26
N GLU A 10 13.14 10.89 -14.34
CA GLU A 10 14.34 10.07 -14.49
C GLU A 10 14.26 9.21 -15.75
N GLN A 11 13.12 8.55 -15.98
CA GLN A 11 12.90 7.73 -17.18
C GLN A 11 12.90 8.59 -18.44
N TRP A 12 12.27 9.77 -18.42
CA TRP A 12 12.30 10.69 -19.55
C TRP A 12 13.73 11.12 -19.89
N ARG A 13 14.51 11.54 -18.87
CA ARG A 13 15.93 11.91 -19.06
C ARG A 13 16.75 10.74 -19.55
N LEU A 14 16.53 9.53 -19.04
CA LEU A 14 17.23 8.33 -19.48
C LEU A 14 16.94 8.01 -20.95
N LEU A 15 15.67 8.05 -21.36
CA LEU A 15 15.25 7.74 -22.72
C LEU A 15 15.75 8.79 -23.72
N VAL A 16 15.50 10.07 -23.44
CA VAL A 16 15.81 11.15 -24.38
C VAL A 16 17.29 11.53 -24.37
N LYS A 17 17.93 11.66 -23.20
CA LYS A 17 19.33 12.13 -23.10
C LYS A 17 20.36 11.02 -23.21
N LYS A 18 20.14 9.86 -22.56
CA LYS A 18 21.13 8.77 -22.55
C LYS A 18 20.95 7.81 -23.72
N LYS A 19 19.71 7.46 -24.04
CA LYS A 19 19.40 6.47 -25.08
C LYS A 19 19.02 7.09 -26.43
N GLN A 20 18.91 8.42 -26.51
CA GLN A 20 18.56 9.15 -27.73
C GLN A 20 17.27 8.62 -28.40
N VAL A 21 16.28 8.28 -27.57
CA VAL A 21 14.97 7.78 -28.02
C VAL A 21 14.01 8.95 -28.16
N ASP A 22 13.28 8.98 -29.27
CA ASP A 22 12.22 9.94 -29.47
C ASP A 22 10.93 9.57 -28.76
N ILE A 23 10.32 10.56 -28.12
CA ILE A 23 9.03 10.44 -27.44
C ILE A 23 8.04 11.41 -28.09
N VAL A 24 6.84 10.90 -28.33
CA VAL A 24 5.69 11.70 -28.80
C VAL A 24 4.55 11.48 -27.83
N VAL A 25 4.08 12.57 -27.24
CA VAL A 25 2.85 12.58 -26.46
C VAL A 25 1.74 13.09 -27.38
N LEU A 26 0.80 12.22 -27.75
CA LEU A 26 -0.24 12.54 -28.75
C LEU A 26 -1.08 13.75 -28.33
N ASP A 27 -1.42 13.82 -27.05
CA ASP A 27 -2.23 14.90 -26.49
C ASP A 27 -1.42 16.18 -26.18
N PHE A 28 -0.08 16.08 -26.23
CA PHE A 28 0.82 17.20 -25.94
C PHE A 28 1.90 17.30 -27.03
N PRO A 29 1.57 17.85 -28.22
CA PRO A 29 2.51 17.99 -29.33
C PRO A 29 3.79 18.76 -28.99
N LEU A 30 3.76 19.61 -27.96
CA LEU A 30 4.92 20.34 -27.43
C LEU A 30 5.99 19.42 -26.80
N LEU A 31 5.63 18.18 -26.44
CA LEU A 31 6.55 17.17 -25.93
C LEU A 31 7.06 16.21 -27.02
N ASN A 32 6.80 16.52 -28.30
CA ASN A 32 7.30 15.75 -29.42
C ASN A 32 8.79 16.02 -29.65
N THR A 33 9.63 15.01 -29.42
CA THR A 33 11.08 15.13 -29.60
C THR A 33 11.57 14.81 -31.02
N ARG A 34 10.73 14.20 -31.89
CA ARG A 34 11.12 13.74 -33.25
C ARG A 34 11.56 14.87 -34.17
N ASN A 35 10.98 16.06 -34.03
CA ASN A 35 11.17 17.16 -34.97
C ASN A 35 12.39 18.02 -34.64
N GLY A 36 13.37 17.49 -33.89
CA GLY A 36 14.56 18.24 -33.54
C GLY A 36 14.20 19.42 -32.67
N VAL A 37 13.95 19.14 -31.39
CA VAL A 37 14.21 20.13 -30.35
C VAL A 37 15.73 20.26 -30.17
N GLU A 38 16.44 20.58 -31.26
CA GLU A 38 17.88 20.89 -31.24
C GLU A 38 18.12 22.31 -30.71
N ASN A 39 17.05 23.13 -30.66
CA ASN A 39 17.09 24.43 -30.03
C ASN A 39 16.87 24.30 -28.53
N VAL A 40 17.80 24.86 -27.75
CA VAL A 40 17.78 24.98 -26.27
C VAL A 40 16.39 25.34 -25.73
N THR A 41 15.65 26.17 -26.48
CA THR A 41 14.28 26.60 -26.17
C THR A 41 13.26 25.45 -26.07
N GLY A 42 13.22 24.51 -27.00
CA GLY A 42 12.22 23.44 -26.90
C GLY A 42 12.53 22.46 -25.76
N LYS A 43 13.82 22.28 -25.44
CA LYS A 43 14.25 21.43 -24.32
C LYS A 43 13.84 22.05 -23.00
N LEU A 44 13.96 23.37 -22.90
CA LEU A 44 13.45 24.17 -21.79
C LEU A 44 11.92 24.06 -21.67
N ILE A 45 11.17 24.17 -22.77
CA ILE A 45 9.70 24.04 -22.77
C ILE A 45 9.28 22.64 -22.32
N ALA A 46 9.91 21.59 -22.84
CA ALA A 46 9.61 20.22 -22.44
C ALA A 46 9.91 19.98 -20.95
N ASP A 47 11.07 20.44 -20.47
CA ASP A 47 11.44 20.33 -19.05
C ASP A 47 10.44 21.12 -18.16
N LEU A 48 10.00 22.31 -18.56
CA LEU A 48 9.01 23.10 -17.81
C LEU A 48 7.62 22.44 -17.80
N VAL A 49 7.15 21.93 -18.94
CA VAL A 49 5.87 21.23 -19.02
C VAL A 49 5.88 19.99 -18.14
N LEU A 50 6.97 19.21 -18.14
CA LEU A 50 7.12 18.07 -17.25
C LEU A 50 7.09 18.47 -15.77
N GLN A 51 7.71 19.60 -15.41
CA GLN A 51 7.65 20.15 -14.04
C GLN A 51 6.24 20.60 -13.65
N VAL A 52 5.48 21.21 -14.56
CA VAL A 52 4.09 21.63 -14.28
C VAL A 52 3.19 20.42 -14.12
N LEU A 53 3.24 19.44 -15.04
CA LEU A 53 2.44 18.22 -14.97
C LEU A 53 2.73 17.43 -13.70
N SER A 54 3.97 17.44 -13.27
CA SER A 54 4.38 16.90 -11.99
C SER A 54 3.75 17.57 -10.80
N TYR A 55 3.84 18.89 -10.75
CA TYR A 55 3.28 19.66 -9.65
C TYR A 55 1.78 19.39 -9.54
N VAL A 56 1.07 19.41 -10.67
CA VAL A 56 -0.36 19.05 -10.72
C VAL A 56 -0.59 17.63 -10.19
N SER A 57 0.17 16.65 -10.65
CA SER A 57 0.05 15.25 -10.21
C SER A 57 0.31 15.07 -8.71
N GLN A 58 1.29 15.79 -8.15
CA GLN A 58 1.61 15.77 -6.74
C GLN A 58 0.48 16.39 -5.90
N ILE A 59 -0.04 17.54 -6.34
CA ILE A 59 -1.18 18.20 -5.69
C ILE A 59 -2.41 17.29 -5.71
N GLU A 60 -2.74 16.67 -6.84
CA GLU A 60 -3.85 15.73 -6.95
C GLU A 60 -3.68 14.54 -6.00
N ARG A 61 -2.46 13.99 -5.90
CA ARG A 61 -2.15 12.90 -4.97
C ARG A 61 -2.36 13.31 -3.52
N GLU A 62 -1.92 14.51 -3.13
CA GLU A 62 -2.13 15.05 -1.79
C GLU A 62 -3.62 15.26 -1.50
N GLN A 63 -4.38 15.80 -2.46
CA GLN A 63 -5.83 15.98 -2.33
C GLN A 63 -6.59 14.65 -2.21
N ILE A 64 -6.20 13.62 -2.97
CA ILE A 64 -6.80 12.28 -2.86
C ILE A 64 -6.52 11.68 -1.48
N GLN A 65 -5.28 11.77 -0.99
CA GLN A 65 -4.92 11.28 0.35
C GLN A 65 -5.67 12.02 1.44
N GLN A 66 -5.78 13.34 1.33
CA GLN A 66 -6.50 14.16 2.30
C GLN A 66 -7.98 13.76 2.36
N ARG A 67 -8.65 13.70 1.20
CA ARG A 67 -10.06 13.25 1.11
C ARG A 67 -10.25 11.83 1.61
N GLN A 68 -9.30 10.93 1.35
CA GLN A 68 -9.36 9.56 1.86
C GLN A 68 -9.29 9.53 3.40
N ARG A 69 -8.39 10.31 4.01
CA ARG A 69 -8.29 10.41 5.48
C ARG A 69 -9.57 10.97 6.09
N GLU A 70 -10.14 12.00 5.48
CA GLU A 70 -11.42 12.59 5.89
C GLU A 70 -12.53 11.55 5.82
N GLY A 71 -12.66 10.84 4.70
CA GLY A 71 -13.65 9.77 4.53
C GLY A 71 -13.49 8.62 5.52
N ILE A 72 -12.25 8.18 5.79
CA ILE A 72 -11.98 7.15 6.82
C ILE A 72 -12.38 7.66 8.21
N THR A 73 -12.07 8.92 8.53
CA THR A 73 -12.41 9.52 9.83
C THR A 73 -13.91 9.59 10.03
N GLU A 74 -14.66 10.00 9.01
CA GLU A 74 -16.13 10.01 9.06
C GLU A 74 -16.72 8.61 9.17
N ALA A 75 -16.19 7.63 8.42
CA ALA A 75 -16.63 6.25 8.50
C ALA A 75 -16.36 5.64 9.88
N MET A 76 -15.20 5.92 10.49
CA MET A 76 -14.89 5.53 11.86
C MET A 76 -15.86 6.16 12.87
N LYS A 77 -16.22 7.45 12.71
CA LYS A 77 -17.25 8.11 13.54
C LYS A 77 -18.62 7.44 13.42
N LYS A 78 -18.95 6.91 12.23
CA LYS A 78 -20.18 6.13 11.97
C LYS A 78 -20.08 4.67 12.46
N GLY A 79 -18.98 4.28 13.09
CA GLY A 79 -18.78 2.93 13.62
C GLY A 79 -18.29 1.90 12.60
N VAL A 80 -17.89 2.32 11.39
CA VAL A 80 -17.35 1.40 10.38
C VAL A 80 -16.01 0.85 10.87
N ARG A 81 -15.92 -0.48 10.96
CA ARG A 81 -14.71 -1.19 11.33
C ARG A 81 -13.91 -1.56 10.08
N PHE A 82 -12.77 -0.91 9.92
CA PHE A 82 -11.83 -1.20 8.83
C PHE A 82 -10.91 -2.39 9.15
N GLY A 83 -10.31 -2.95 8.10
CA GLY A 83 -9.37 -4.08 8.19
C GLY A 83 -10.05 -5.44 8.08
N ARG A 84 -9.24 -6.50 8.15
CA ARG A 84 -9.72 -7.88 8.07
C ARG A 84 -10.62 -8.19 9.28
N PRO A 85 -11.82 -8.77 9.07
CA PRO A 85 -12.65 -9.25 10.18
C PRO A 85 -11.87 -10.19 11.10
N LYS A 86 -12.05 -10.06 12.41
CA LYS A 86 -11.48 -11.03 13.37
C LYS A 86 -12.22 -12.36 13.20
N LEU A 87 -11.45 -13.45 13.17
CA LEU A 87 -12.03 -14.79 13.21
C LEU A 87 -12.76 -14.98 14.54
N GLU A 88 -13.99 -15.49 14.50
CA GLU A 88 -14.75 -15.81 15.70
C GLU A 88 -14.14 -17.03 16.41
N LYS A 89 -14.13 -17.00 17.74
CA LYS A 89 -13.63 -18.11 18.54
C LYS A 89 -14.67 -19.23 18.51
N PRO A 90 -14.33 -20.47 18.12
CA PRO A 90 -15.23 -21.61 18.23
C PRO A 90 -15.61 -21.85 19.69
N SER A 91 -16.80 -22.42 19.94
CA SER A 91 -17.26 -22.78 21.29
C SER A 91 -16.28 -23.67 22.06
N GLN A 92 -15.52 -24.50 21.34
CA GLN A 92 -14.49 -25.40 21.88
C GLN A 92 -13.19 -24.69 22.33
N PHE A 93 -13.03 -23.40 22.02
CA PHE A 93 -11.84 -22.64 22.38
C PHE A 93 -11.58 -22.67 23.89
N THR A 94 -12.60 -22.44 24.71
CA THR A 94 -12.45 -22.34 26.17
C THR A 94 -11.93 -23.65 26.78
N SER A 95 -12.45 -24.79 26.34
CA SER A 95 -11.97 -26.11 26.80
C SER A 95 -10.51 -26.37 26.41
N ILE A 96 -10.13 -25.99 25.19
CA ILE A 96 -8.76 -26.16 24.68
C ILE A 96 -7.81 -25.20 25.38
N ALA A 97 -8.22 -23.97 25.64
CA ALA A 97 -7.43 -22.98 26.36
C ALA A 97 -7.14 -23.41 27.81
N GLN A 98 -8.14 -23.97 28.51
CA GLN A 98 -7.95 -24.55 29.85
C GLN A 98 -7.05 -25.80 29.84
N ALA A 99 -7.20 -26.67 28.84
CA ALA A 99 -6.33 -27.85 28.70
C ALA A 99 -4.87 -27.44 28.44
N TYR A 100 -4.65 -26.42 27.61
CA TYR A 100 -3.34 -25.84 27.35
C TYR A 100 -2.73 -25.23 28.61
N GLN A 101 -3.49 -24.42 29.36
CA GLN A 101 -3.03 -23.78 30.59
C GLN A 101 -2.62 -24.80 31.67
N LYS A 102 -3.29 -25.96 31.70
CA LYS A 102 -2.95 -27.08 32.59
C LYS A 102 -1.79 -27.95 32.07
N GLY A 103 -1.16 -27.59 30.95
CA GLY A 103 -0.07 -28.34 30.33
C GLY A 103 -0.50 -29.67 29.69
N LYS A 104 -1.80 -29.91 29.49
CA LYS A 104 -2.33 -31.19 29.00
C LYS A 104 -2.24 -31.36 27.49
N ILE A 105 -2.20 -30.27 26.74
CA ILE A 105 -2.08 -30.27 25.28
C ILE A 105 -1.07 -29.23 24.84
N SER A 106 -0.45 -29.45 23.67
CA SER A 106 0.42 -28.45 23.06
C SER A 106 -0.36 -27.42 22.23
N ILE A 107 0.22 -26.25 21.97
CA ILE A 107 -0.39 -25.24 21.08
C ILE A 107 -0.66 -25.82 19.68
N ARG A 108 0.25 -26.66 19.15
CA ARG A 108 0.07 -27.27 17.82
C ARG A 108 -1.12 -28.22 17.80
N GLU A 109 -1.30 -28.97 18.88
CA GLU A 109 -2.39 -29.93 19.03
C GLU A 109 -3.74 -29.21 19.20
N GLY A 110 -3.81 -28.19 20.07
CA GLY A 110 -5.01 -27.37 20.21
C GLY A 110 -5.40 -26.65 18.92
N ALA A 111 -4.41 -26.19 18.14
CA ALA A 111 -4.66 -25.53 16.86
C ALA A 111 -5.25 -26.50 15.83
N ARG A 112 -4.76 -27.75 15.82
CA ARG A 112 -5.28 -28.83 14.97
C ARG A 112 -6.71 -29.23 15.37
N GLN A 113 -7.02 -29.27 16.67
CA GLN A 113 -8.37 -29.58 17.15
C GLN A 113 -9.39 -28.49 16.78
N LEU A 114 -8.97 -27.23 16.73
CA LEU A 114 -9.80 -26.09 16.34
C LEU A 114 -9.80 -25.80 14.84
N ASP A 115 -9.06 -26.55 14.04
CA ASP A 115 -8.83 -26.32 12.60
C ASP A 115 -8.39 -24.87 12.27
N ILE A 116 -7.46 -24.33 13.07
CA ILE A 116 -6.92 -22.99 12.88
C ILE A 116 -5.38 -22.99 12.83
N PRO A 117 -4.76 -21.96 12.23
CA PRO A 117 -3.31 -21.80 12.30
C PRO A 117 -2.82 -21.65 13.75
N LYS A 118 -1.64 -22.23 14.04
CA LYS A 118 -0.96 -22.11 15.35
C LYS A 118 -0.86 -20.65 15.83
N SER A 119 -0.58 -19.73 14.92
CA SER A 119 -0.46 -18.30 15.21
C SER A 119 -1.79 -17.69 15.70
N THR A 120 -2.92 -18.08 15.11
CA THR A 120 -4.26 -17.66 15.54
C THR A 120 -4.54 -18.13 16.97
N LEU A 121 -4.31 -19.42 17.25
CA LEU A 121 -4.52 -19.95 18.60
C LEU A 121 -3.61 -19.27 19.64
N HIS A 122 -2.33 -19.09 19.32
CA HIS A 122 -1.39 -18.41 20.21
C HIS A 122 -1.84 -16.98 20.54
N ASN A 123 -2.29 -16.21 19.54
CA ASN A 123 -2.80 -14.86 19.76
C ASN A 123 -4.06 -14.86 20.63
N TRP A 124 -4.99 -15.79 20.42
CA TRP A 124 -6.18 -15.90 21.27
C TRP A 124 -5.86 -16.26 22.72
N LEU A 125 -4.91 -17.17 22.94
CA LEU A 125 -4.46 -17.54 24.30
C LEU A 125 -3.81 -16.36 25.02
N LYS A 126 -3.03 -15.55 24.29
CA LYS A 126 -2.40 -14.33 24.82
C LYS A 126 -3.44 -13.25 25.14
N ASP A 127 -4.38 -13.00 24.24
CA ASP A 127 -5.44 -11.99 24.41
C ASP A 127 -6.34 -12.30 25.62
N GLU A 128 -6.61 -13.58 25.90
CA GLU A 128 -7.47 -14.06 26.99
C GLU A 128 -6.68 -14.50 28.24
N ASN A 129 -5.37 -14.26 28.27
CA ASN A 129 -4.49 -14.50 29.41
C ASN A 129 -4.41 -15.97 29.90
N TYR A 130 -4.50 -16.93 28.97
CA TYR A 130 -4.32 -18.37 29.23
C TYR A 130 -2.87 -18.84 29.14
N CYS A 131 -1.93 -17.95 28.81
CA CYS A 131 -0.51 -18.27 28.88
C CYS A 131 -0.15 -18.67 30.33
N PRO A 132 0.61 -19.77 30.52
CA PRO A 132 1.11 -20.13 31.84
C PRO A 132 1.85 -18.93 32.44
N LYS A 133 1.49 -18.56 33.68
CA LYS A 133 2.30 -17.61 34.44
C LYS A 133 3.58 -18.34 34.83
N GLU A 134 4.71 -17.73 34.51
CA GLU A 134 6.04 -18.17 34.96
C GLU A 134 6.11 -18.28 36.49
#